data_AF-A0A0F3RM28-F1
#
_entry.id   AF-A0A0F3RM28-F1
#
_cell.length_a   1.000
_cell.length_b   1.000
_cell.length_c   1.000
_cell.angle_alpha   90.00
_cell.angle_beta   90.00
_cell.angle_gamma   90.00
#
_symmetry.space_group_name_H-M   'P 1'
#
loop_
_entity.id
_entity.type
_entity.pdbx_description
1 polymer ?
#
loop_
_entity_poly.entity_id
_entity_poly.type
_entity_poly.pdbx_seq_one_letter_code
_entity_poly.pdbx_strand_id
1 'polypeptide(L)'
;MIDFYSESLLNKLFETNVRFNTKLILIKLKKQYFMPKISWQQKRDTGELYYTHPLEVAYMVADYSFETDTIITAILHDTIEDTTLTKEK
;
A
#
# COMPACT_ATOMS: atom_id res chain seq x y z
N MET A 1 -0.23 -11.84 11.55
CA MET A 1 -1.14 -12.34 10.51
C MET A 1 -1.21 -11.24 9.47
N ILE A 2 -0.91 -11.52 8.20
CA ILE A 2 -1.08 -10.56 7.11
C ILE A 2 -2.60 -10.46 6.85
N ASP A 3 -3.13 -9.25 6.75
CA ASP A 3 -4.55 -9.03 6.45
C ASP A 3 -4.88 -9.36 4.99
N PHE A 4 -6.16 -9.62 4.71
CA PHE A 4 -6.66 -10.04 3.39
C PHE A 4 -6.27 -9.10 2.24
N TYR A 5 -6.35 -7.77 2.46
CA TYR A 5 -6.06 -6.76 1.44
C TYR A 5 -4.60 -6.81 1.01
N SER A 6 -3.73 -6.95 2.00
CA SER A 6 -2.30 -7.03 1.76
C SER A 6 -1.90 -8.34 1.08
N GLU A 7 -2.50 -9.46 1.49
CA GLU A 7 -2.28 -10.75 0.84
C GLU A 7 -2.74 -10.72 -0.62
N SER A 8 -3.90 -10.12 -0.89
CA SER A 8 -4.45 -9.97 -2.25
C SER A 8 -3.53 -9.15 -3.15
N LEU A 9 -3.05 -7.99 -2.68
CA LEU A 9 -2.10 -7.16 -3.43
C LEU A 9 -0.78 -7.91 -3.67
N LEU A 10 -0.23 -8.57 -2.66
CA LEU A 10 1.00 -9.32 -2.80
C LEU A 10 0.86 -10.42 -3.84
N ASN A 11 -0.19 -11.24 -3.75
CA ASN A 11 -0.44 -12.33 -4.69
C ASN A 11 -0.54 -11.82 -6.12
N LYS A 12 -1.28 -10.73 -6.36
CA LYS A 12 -1.39 -10.11 -7.69
C LYS A 12 -0.03 -9.66 -8.24
N LEU A 13 0.77 -8.97 -7.43
CA LEU A 13 2.09 -8.50 -7.82
C LEU A 13 3.07 -9.65 -8.07
N PHE A 14 2.95 -10.76 -7.33
CA PHE A 14 3.74 -11.97 -7.55
C PHE A 14 3.34 -12.70 -8.84
N GLU A 15 2.06 -12.90 -9.09
CA GLU A 15 1.56 -13.65 -10.24
C GLU A 15 1.83 -12.94 -11.56
N THR A 16 1.74 -11.61 -11.56
CA THR A 16 1.75 -10.86 -12.82
C THR A 16 3.17 -10.53 -13.31
N ASN A 17 4.21 -10.69 -12.48
CA ASN A 17 5.56 -10.29 -12.91
C ASN A 17 6.72 -11.07 -12.26
N VAL A 18 7.28 -12.03 -13.02
CA VAL A 18 8.46 -12.82 -12.66
C VAL A 18 9.76 -11.99 -12.67
N ARG A 19 9.77 -10.81 -13.32
CA ARG A 19 10.94 -9.90 -13.44
C ARG A 19 10.91 -8.72 -12.49
N PHE A 20 9.85 -8.61 -11.68
CA PHE A 20 9.76 -7.54 -10.72
C PHE A 20 10.77 -7.72 -9.60
N ASN A 21 11.41 -6.63 -9.18
CA ASN A 21 12.18 -6.63 -7.95
C ASN A 21 11.21 -6.61 -6.76
N THR A 22 10.46 -7.72 -6.59
CA THR A 22 9.46 -7.94 -5.55
C THR A 22 10.06 -7.71 -4.17
N LYS A 23 11.38 -7.87 -4.03
CA LYS A 23 12.14 -7.58 -2.82
C LYS A 23 12.04 -6.10 -2.41
N LEU A 24 12.12 -5.15 -3.34
CA LEU A 24 12.06 -3.72 -3.02
C LEU A 24 10.64 -3.30 -2.59
N ILE A 25 9.60 -3.82 -3.26
CA ILE A 25 8.20 -3.62 -2.87
C ILE A 25 7.89 -4.31 -1.56
N LEU A 26 8.30 -5.56 -1.35
CA LEU A 26 8.09 -6.25 -0.08
C LEU A 26 8.82 -5.54 1.07
N ILE A 27 10.03 -5.02 0.83
CA ILE A 27 10.76 -4.21 1.81
C ILE A 27 10.02 -2.91 2.07
N LYS A 28 9.51 -2.22 1.03
CA LYS A 28 8.76 -0.97 1.18
C LYS A 28 7.39 -1.19 1.80
N LEU A 29 6.59 -2.17 1.39
CA LEU A 29 5.35 -2.60 2.02
C LEU A 29 5.59 -2.98 3.48
N LYS A 30 6.59 -3.83 3.78
CA LYS A 30 6.98 -4.13 5.17
C LYS A 30 7.42 -2.87 5.91
N LYS A 31 8.09 -1.92 5.27
CA LYS A 31 8.48 -0.65 5.90
C LYS A 31 7.28 0.29 6.07
N GLN A 32 6.28 0.24 5.18
CA GLN A 32 5.02 0.99 5.22
C GLN A 32 4.11 0.44 6.32
N TYR A 33 4.02 -0.88 6.44
CA TYR A 33 3.51 -1.59 7.62
C TYR A 33 4.18 -1.15 8.93
N PHE A 34 5.38 -0.59 8.85
CA PHE A 34 6.17 -0.09 9.98
C PHE A 34 6.25 1.45 10.07
N MET A 35 5.68 2.21 9.13
CA MET A 35 5.47 3.66 9.25
C MET A 35 4.22 3.90 10.10
N PRO A 36 4.23 4.96 10.92
CA PRO A 36 3.90 4.91 12.34
C PRO A 36 2.52 4.30 12.61
N LYS A 37 2.44 3.49 13.66
CA LYS A 37 1.24 2.87 14.27
C LYS A 37 0.01 3.79 14.41
N ILE A 38 0.15 5.09 14.19
CA ILE A 38 -0.88 6.12 14.31
C ILE A 38 -1.87 6.06 13.13
N SER A 39 -1.43 5.95 11.87
CA SER A 39 -2.35 5.92 10.71
C SER A 39 -2.98 4.55 10.47
N TRP A 40 -2.30 3.46 10.84
CA TRP A 40 -2.81 2.09 10.64
C TRP A 40 -3.92 1.71 11.63
N GLN A 41 -4.07 2.44 12.74
CA GLN A 41 -5.18 2.29 13.68
C GLN A 41 -6.33 3.25 13.38
N GLN A 42 -6.12 4.22 12.49
CA GLN A 42 -7.17 5.11 12.01
C GLN A 42 -8.23 4.27 11.30
N LYS A 43 -9.49 4.62 11.56
CA LYS A 43 -10.65 4.00 10.93
C LYS A 43 -11.32 5.00 10.01
N ARG A 44 -11.86 4.50 8.90
CA ARG A 44 -12.82 5.21 8.07
C ARG A 44 -14.16 5.29 8.79
N ASP A 45 -15.07 6.13 8.29
CA ASP A 45 -16.45 6.20 8.78
C ASP A 45 -17.19 4.84 8.68
N THR A 46 -16.76 3.97 7.76
CA THR A 46 -17.26 2.60 7.60
C THR A 46 -16.80 1.66 8.72
N GLY A 47 -15.86 2.08 9.57
CA GLY A 47 -15.28 1.27 10.64
C GLY A 47 -14.07 0.41 10.23
N GLU A 48 -13.78 0.36 8.93
CA GLU A 48 -12.60 -0.32 8.38
C GLU A 48 -11.34 0.48 8.66
N LEU A 49 -10.20 -0.22 8.71
CA LEU A 49 -8.91 0.43 8.91
C LEU A 49 -8.54 1.24 7.66
N TYR A 50 -7.99 2.42 7.88
CA TYR A 50 -7.68 3.40 6.83
C TYR A 50 -6.90 2.79 5.65
N TYR A 51 -5.94 1.92 5.94
CA TYR A 51 -5.04 1.33 4.96
C TYR A 51 -5.73 0.39 3.94
N THR A 52 -6.94 -0.07 4.22
CA THR A 52 -7.69 -0.97 3.32
C THR A 52 -7.88 -0.35 1.94
N HIS A 53 -8.36 0.91 1.91
CA HIS A 53 -8.58 1.67 0.67
C HIS A 53 -7.32 1.87 -0.17
N PRO A 54 -6.20 2.41 0.36
CA PRO A 54 -4.97 2.54 -0.44
C PRO A 54 -4.43 1.21 -1.00
N LEU A 55 -4.63 0.09 -0.31
CA LEU A 55 -4.23 -1.23 -0.81
C LEU A 55 -5.14 -1.72 -1.95
N GLU A 56 -6.45 -1.50 -1.87
CA GLU A 56 -7.37 -1.80 -2.96
C GLU A 56 -7.11 -0.94 -4.19
N VAL A 57 -6.84 0.36 -4.01
CA VAL A 57 -6.44 1.26 -5.10
C VAL A 57 -5.16 0.74 -5.77
N ALA A 58 -4.15 0.36 -4.99
CA ALA A 58 -2.92 -0.23 -5.52
C ALA A 58 -3.17 -1.56 -6.26
N TYR A 59 -4.09 -2.39 -5.78
CA TYR A 59 -4.50 -3.62 -6.44
C TYR A 59 -5.13 -3.35 -7.82
N MET A 60 -5.98 -2.33 -7.93
CA MET A 60 -6.57 -1.92 -9.20
C MET A 60 -5.55 -1.28 -10.14
N VAL A 61 -4.67 -0.42 -9.62
CA VAL A 61 -3.60 0.21 -10.40
C VAL A 61 -2.64 -0.84 -10.98
N ALA A 62 -2.41 -1.93 -10.24
CA ALA A 62 -1.63 -3.06 -10.72
C ALA A 62 -2.25 -3.76 -11.94
N ASP A 63 -3.53 -3.56 -12.28
CA ASP A 63 -4.08 -4.05 -13.56
C ASP A 63 -3.54 -3.28 -14.78
N TYR A 64 -3.01 -2.06 -14.58
CA TYR A 64 -2.58 -1.17 -15.65
C TYR A 64 -1.07 -0.92 -15.66
N SER A 65 -0.43 -0.91 -14.49
CA SER A 65 1.01 -0.67 -14.36
C SER A 65 1.56 -1.45 -13.19
N PHE A 66 2.66 -2.15 -13.42
CA PHE A 66 3.38 -2.84 -12.35
C PHE A 66 4.46 -1.96 -11.74
N GLU A 67 4.85 -0.86 -12.39
CA GLU A 67 6.00 -0.02 -12.02
C GLU A 67 6.03 0.30 -10.51
N THR A 68 7.17 0.03 -9.88
CA THR A 68 7.28 0.06 -8.42
C THR A 68 6.86 1.41 -7.85
N ASP A 69 7.29 2.51 -8.47
CA ASP A 69 6.95 3.86 -8.02
C ASP A 69 5.46 4.18 -8.21
N THR A 70 4.82 3.60 -9.23
CA THR A 70 3.37 3.75 -9.45
C THR A 70 2.59 3.05 -8.34
N ILE A 71 2.96 1.81 -8.01
CA ILE A 71 2.32 1.04 -6.93
C ILE A 71 2.52 1.72 -5.58
N ILE A 72 3.73 2.21 -5.29
CA ILE A 72 4.00 2.95 -4.05
C ILE A 72 3.19 4.23 -3.99
N THR A 73 3.09 4.97 -5.09
CA THR A 73 2.29 6.20 -5.14
C THR A 73 0.82 5.89 -4.84
N ALA A 74 0.27 4.82 -5.40
CA ALA A 74 -1.10 4.37 -5.10
C ALA A 74 -1.29 4.03 -3.61
N ILE A 75 -0.31 3.38 -2.97
CA ILE A 75 -0.38 3.07 -1.53
C ILE A 75 -0.32 4.34 -0.66
N LEU A 76 0.32 5.41 -1.14
CA LEU A 76 0.58 6.63 -0.37
C LEU A 76 -0.27 7.83 -0.73
N HIS A 77 -1.14 7.72 -1.72
CA HIS A 77 -1.81 8.86 -2.35
C HIS A 77 -2.50 9.80 -1.34
N ASP A 78 -3.22 9.23 -0.36
CA ASP A 78 -3.97 9.99 0.63
C ASP A 78 -3.16 10.34 1.90
N THR A 79 -1.91 9.90 2.02
CA THR A 79 -1.14 10.02 3.28
C THR A 79 -0.85 11.46 3.71
N ILE A 80 -0.72 12.39 2.76
CA ILE A 80 -0.50 13.81 3.08
C ILE A 80 -1.80 14.50 3.49
N GLU A 81 -2.95 14.03 3.00
CA GLU A 81 -4.26 14.62 3.26
C GLU A 81 -4.88 14.09 4.56
N ASP A 82 -4.83 12.78 4.76
CA ASP A 82 -5.59 12.10 5.81
C ASP A 82 -4.77 11.79 7.08
N THR A 83 -3.49 12.16 7.10
CA THR A 83 -2.60 11.89 8.23
C THR A 83 -1.76 13.12 8.61
N THR A 84 -1.03 13.04 9.73
CA THR A 84 -0.10 14.08 10.15
C THR A 84 1.24 14.07 9.39
N LEU A 85 1.40 13.14 8.44
CA LEU A 85 2.60 13.05 7.61
C LEU A 85 2.64 14.22 6.63
N THR A 86 3.84 14.75 6.41
CA THR A 86 4.09 15.84 5.47
C THR A 86 5.25 15.47 4.55
N LYS A 87 5.28 16.09 3.37
CA LYS A 87 6.42 15.97 2.46
C LYS A 87 7.63 16.70 3.08
N GLU A 88 8.76 16.01 3.15
CA GLU A 88 10.03 16.63 3.52
C GLU A 88 10.44 17.65 2.44
N LYS A 89 10.92 18.82 2.86
CA LYS A 89 11.23 19.95 1.97
C LYS A 89 12.58 19.80 1.28
#